data_AF-A0A395NAH5-F1
#
_entry.id   AF-A0A395NAH5-F1
#
_cell.length_a   1.000
_cell.length_b   1.000
_cell.length_c   1.000
_cell.angle_alpha   90.00
_cell.angle_beta   90.00
_cell.angle_gamma   90.00
#
_symmetry.space_group_name_H-M   'P 1'
#
loop_
_entity.id
_entity.type
_entity.pdbx_description
1 polymer ?
#
loop_
_entity_poly.entity_id
_entity_poly.type
_entity_poly.pdbx_seq_one_letter_code
_entity_poly.pdbx_strand_id
1 'polypeptide(L)'
;MQFADWGNAVGRVDASGQRLVFSNGGGTFGKPSEADIFSCNSGPFAHGEGVSDKQLNVGARLSAALNRSTLLNGGQQPEGEDVSRYYQDPVTNHYSRICHATGGVDQSGFLQDGNPKVLTIGIGGPL
;
A
#
# COMPACT_ATOMS: atom_id res chain seq x y z
N MET A 1 4.28 9.41 26.87
CA MET A 1 3.85 8.31 25.99
C MET A 1 2.67 8.83 25.19
N GLN A 2 2.88 9.22 23.94
CA GLN A 2 1.79 9.67 23.07
C GLN A 2 1.19 8.42 22.44
N PHE A 3 -0.02 8.04 22.86
CA PHE A 3 -0.80 7.05 22.12
C PHE A 3 -0.99 7.62 20.71
N ALA A 4 -0.47 6.93 19.69
CA ALA A 4 -0.51 7.46 18.34
C ALA A 4 -1.95 7.64 17.86
N ASP A 5 -2.18 8.74 17.13
CA ASP A 5 -3.46 9.17 16.53
C ASP A 5 -3.89 8.22 15.39
N TRP A 6 -4.18 6.97 15.72
CA TRP A 6 -4.66 5.95 14.77
C TRP A 6 -6.15 6.16 14.43
N GLY A 7 -6.60 5.51 13.36
CA GLY A 7 -7.98 5.60 12.85
C GLY A 7 -8.05 6.26 11.48
N ASN A 8 -9.23 6.73 11.09
CA ASN A 8 -9.49 7.23 9.75
C ASN A 8 -8.67 8.49 9.44
N ALA A 9 -7.96 8.50 8.32
CA ALA A 9 -7.37 9.70 7.75
C ALA A 9 -8.28 10.21 6.62
N VAL A 10 -8.63 11.50 6.63
CA VAL A 10 -9.51 12.09 5.61
C VAL A 10 -8.70 13.04 4.74
N GLY A 11 -8.57 12.67 3.47
CA GLY A 11 -7.75 13.38 2.49
C GLY A 11 -8.59 14.12 1.46
N ARG A 12 -8.12 15.29 1.02
CA ARG A 12 -8.65 15.99 -0.15
C ARG A 12 -7.52 16.54 -1.00
N VAL A 13 -7.68 16.44 -2.33
CA VAL A 13 -6.78 17.15 -3.24
C VAL A 13 -6.98 18.65 -3.03
N ASP A 14 -5.88 19.38 -2.89
CA ASP A 14 -5.88 20.81 -2.67
C ASP A 14 -6.43 21.57 -3.88
N ALA A 15 -6.71 22.87 -3.70
CA ALA A 15 -7.29 23.70 -4.75
C ALA A 15 -6.38 23.83 -5.99
N SER A 16 -5.07 23.59 -5.83
CA SER A 16 -4.11 23.60 -6.94
C SER A 16 -4.12 22.32 -7.78
N GLY A 17 -4.74 21.24 -7.28
CA GLY A 17 -4.74 19.94 -7.95
C GLY A 17 -3.41 19.20 -7.85
N GLN A 18 -2.46 19.67 -7.03
CA GLN A 18 -1.08 19.15 -7.00
C GLN A 18 -0.84 18.22 -5.81
N ARG A 19 -1.60 18.35 -4.73
CA ARG A 19 -1.32 17.67 -3.47
C ARG A 19 -2.58 17.07 -2.86
N LEU A 20 -2.51 15.80 -2.47
CA LEU A 20 -3.49 15.16 -1.60
C LEU A 20 -3.13 15.45 -0.15
N VAL A 21 -3.97 16.21 0.55
CA VAL A 21 -3.73 16.68 1.92
C VAL A 21 -4.66 15.97 2.88
N PHE A 22 -4.10 15.30 3.90
CA PHE A 22 -4.85 14.69 5.00
C PHE A 22 -4.83 15.59 6.23
N SER A 23 -5.89 16.38 6.40
CA SER A 23 -5.95 17.47 7.39
C SER A 23 -5.90 17.01 8.85
N ASN A 24 -6.09 15.72 9.12
CA ASN A 24 -6.02 15.13 10.46
C ASN A 24 -4.72 14.34 10.74
N GLY A 25 -3.60 14.83 10.19
CA GLY A 25 -2.26 14.30 10.47
C GLY A 25 -1.84 13.12 9.61
N GLY A 26 -2.56 12.82 8.52
CA GLY A 26 -2.20 11.76 7.58
C GLY A 26 -1.11 12.13 6.57
N GLY A 27 -0.58 13.36 6.64
CA GLY A 27 0.46 13.85 5.75
C GLY A 27 -0.06 14.52 4.48
N THR A 28 0.88 14.89 3.61
CA THR A 28 0.60 15.49 2.30
C THR A 28 1.39 14.77 1.23
N PHE A 29 0.71 14.37 0.15
CA PHE A 29 1.29 13.56 -0.92
C PHE A 29 1.21 14.34 -2.23
N GLY A 30 2.35 14.52 -2.90
CA GLY A 30 2.37 14.96 -4.29
C GLY A 30 1.86 13.86 -5.23
N LYS A 31 1.57 14.20 -6.48
CA LYS A 31 1.26 13.21 -7.51
C LYS A 31 2.46 12.25 -7.69
N PRO A 32 2.30 10.94 -7.46
CA PRO A 32 3.41 9.99 -7.60
C PRO A 32 3.76 9.73 -9.07
N SER A 33 5.02 9.40 -9.32
CA SER A 33 5.46 8.78 -10.57
C SER A 33 5.21 7.26 -10.57
N GLU A 34 5.39 6.60 -11.72
CA GLU A 34 5.34 5.13 -11.80
C GLU A 34 6.40 4.48 -10.88
N ALA A 35 7.60 5.06 -10.79
CA ALA A 35 8.66 4.57 -9.92
C ALA A 35 8.28 4.65 -8.43
N ASP A 36 7.57 5.72 -8.03
CA ASP A 36 7.07 5.87 -6.66
C ASP A 36 6.02 4.80 -6.34
N ILE A 37 5.08 4.56 -7.28
CA ILE A 37 4.02 3.55 -7.11
C ILE A 37 4.62 2.15 -7.00
N PHE A 38 5.50 1.75 -7.93
CA PHE A 38 6.01 0.38 -7.95
C PHE A 38 7.04 0.10 -6.86
N SER A 39 7.79 1.10 -6.40
CA SER A 39 8.74 0.92 -5.29
C SER A 39 8.09 0.99 -3.91
N CYS A 40 6.95 1.69 -3.79
CA CYS A 40 6.30 2.02 -2.51
C CYS A 40 7.20 2.76 -1.51
N ASN A 41 8.35 3.31 -1.93
CA ASN A 41 9.39 3.80 -1.01
C ASN A 41 10.15 5.03 -1.54
N SER A 42 9.65 5.69 -2.59
CA SER A 42 10.23 6.93 -3.12
C SER A 42 9.17 8.03 -3.24
N GLY A 43 9.65 9.25 -3.52
CA GLY A 43 8.81 10.41 -3.74
C GLY A 43 7.85 10.64 -2.56
N PRO A 44 6.52 10.70 -2.79
CA PRO A 44 5.55 10.96 -1.73
C PRO A 44 5.41 9.82 -0.72
N PHE A 45 5.97 8.64 -0.98
CA PHE A 45 5.91 7.46 -0.10
C PHE A 45 7.22 7.19 0.65
N ALA A 46 8.25 8.00 0.44
CA ALA A 46 9.55 7.83 1.09
C ALA A 46 9.47 8.05 2.61
N HIS A 47 10.26 7.30 3.35
CA HIS A 47 10.57 7.60 4.74
C HIS A 47 11.62 8.71 4.85
N GLY A 48 11.74 9.35 6.02
CA GLY A 48 12.75 10.36 6.25
C GLY A 48 12.49 11.20 7.49
N GLU A 49 13.43 12.12 7.76
CA GLU A 49 13.28 13.09 8.82
C GLU A 49 12.02 13.95 8.60
N GLY A 50 11.21 14.12 9.65
CA GLY A 50 9.96 14.88 9.59
C GLY A 50 8.75 14.12 9.04
N VAL A 51 8.90 12.87 8.59
CA VAL A 51 7.75 12.04 8.17
C VAL A 51 7.23 11.25 9.36
N SER A 52 5.94 11.42 9.70
CA SER A 52 5.33 10.73 10.84
C SER A 52 4.93 9.28 10.52
N ASP A 53 4.85 8.43 11.54
CA ASP A 53 4.37 7.05 11.40
C ASP A 53 2.96 6.99 10.79
N LYS A 54 2.09 7.96 11.12
CA LYS A 54 0.75 8.05 10.55
C LYS A 54 0.80 8.35 9.05
N GLN A 55 1.67 9.27 8.62
CA GLN A 55 1.87 9.57 7.20
C GLN A 55 2.43 8.36 6.44
N LEU A 56 3.40 7.65 7.01
CA LEU A 56 3.93 6.42 6.41
C LEU A 56 2.83 5.36 6.26
N ASN A 57 1.99 5.21 7.29
CA ASN A 57 0.86 4.30 7.24
C ASN A 57 -0.13 4.68 6.14
N VAL A 58 -0.52 5.95 6.02
CA VAL A 58 -1.40 6.44 4.94
C VAL A 58 -0.76 6.23 3.57
N GLY A 59 0.53 6.53 3.42
CA GLY A 59 1.30 6.31 2.20
C GLY A 59 1.29 4.84 1.76
N ALA A 60 1.46 3.91 2.70
CA ALA A 60 1.37 2.48 2.41
C ALA A 60 -0.02 2.06 1.87
N ARG A 61 -1.12 2.62 2.42
CA ARG A 61 -2.48 2.35 1.91
C ARG A 61 -2.66 2.91 0.50
N LEU A 62 -2.23 4.15 0.26
CA LEU A 62 -2.31 4.79 -1.05
C LEU A 62 -1.51 4.00 -2.10
N SER A 63 -0.28 3.60 -1.76
CA SER A 63 0.56 2.83 -2.67
C SER A 63 -0.04 1.45 -2.98
N ALA A 64 -0.59 0.76 -1.98
CA ALA A 64 -1.27 -0.51 -2.20
C ALA A 64 -2.48 -0.35 -3.13
N ALA A 65 -3.33 0.66 -2.90
CA ALA A 65 -4.51 0.92 -3.71
C ALA A 65 -4.17 1.30 -5.16
N LEU A 66 -3.07 2.05 -5.37
CA LEU A 66 -2.58 2.38 -6.71
C LEU A 66 -2.06 1.13 -7.45
N ASN A 67 -1.25 0.28 -6.78
CA ASN A 67 -0.78 -0.97 -7.37
C ASN A 67 -1.94 -1.92 -7.75
N ARG A 68 -2.97 -1.98 -6.91
CA ARG A 68 -4.16 -2.82 -7.06
C ARG A 68 -5.27 -2.21 -7.90
N SER A 69 -5.08 -0.99 -8.42
CA SER A 69 -6.09 -0.20 -9.16
C SER A 69 -7.44 -0.08 -8.45
N THR A 70 -7.43 0.15 -7.13
CA THR A 70 -8.66 0.22 -6.31
C THR A 70 -9.04 1.60 -5.79
N LEU A 71 -8.16 2.60 -5.92
CA LEU A 71 -8.38 3.91 -5.32
C LEU A 71 -9.65 4.61 -5.84
N LEU A 72 -10.08 4.31 -7.06
CA LEU A 72 -11.28 4.86 -7.70
C LEU A 72 -12.55 4.00 -7.52
N ASN A 73 -12.46 2.84 -6.86
CA ASN A 73 -13.61 1.94 -6.67
C ASN A 73 -14.63 2.43 -5.63
N GLY A 74 -14.32 3.54 -4.96
CA GLY A 74 -15.12 4.11 -3.87
C GLY A 74 -14.91 3.40 -2.53
N GLY A 75 -15.45 3.98 -1.45
CA GLY A 75 -15.35 3.43 -0.10
C GLY A 75 -14.22 4.02 0.75
N GLN A 76 -14.07 3.50 1.97
CA GLN A 76 -12.98 3.83 2.89
C GLN A 76 -11.81 2.90 2.59
N GLN A 77 -10.63 3.44 2.32
CA GLN A 77 -9.46 2.64 1.96
C GLN A 77 -8.61 2.35 3.22
N PRO A 78 -8.27 1.08 3.53
CA PRO A 78 -8.53 -0.15 2.77
C PRO A 78 -9.77 -0.94 3.22
N GLU A 79 -10.60 -0.41 4.12
CA GLU A 79 -11.74 -1.11 4.70
C GLU A 79 -12.81 -1.52 3.67
N GLY A 80 -13.15 -2.81 3.63
CA GLY A 80 -14.17 -3.33 2.72
C GLY A 80 -13.68 -3.54 1.29
N GLU A 81 -12.37 -3.49 1.05
CA GLU A 81 -11.80 -3.97 -0.21
C GLU A 81 -12.10 -5.47 -0.41
N ASP A 82 -12.49 -5.79 -1.64
CA ASP A 82 -12.72 -7.16 -2.10
C ASP A 82 -11.56 -7.57 -3.01
N VAL A 83 -10.88 -8.66 -2.67
CA VAL A 83 -9.73 -9.18 -3.43
C VAL A 83 -10.10 -9.47 -4.88
N SER A 84 -11.36 -9.83 -5.17
CA SER A 84 -11.85 -10.04 -6.55
C SER A 84 -11.82 -8.77 -7.40
N ARG A 85 -11.78 -7.59 -6.77
CA ARG A 85 -11.72 -6.29 -7.43
C ARG A 85 -10.31 -5.76 -7.64
N TYR A 86 -9.28 -6.48 -7.18
CA TYR A 86 -7.90 -6.09 -7.42
C TYR A 86 -7.52 -6.29 -8.88
N TYR A 87 -6.75 -5.36 -9.42
CA TYR A 87 -6.15 -5.42 -10.75
C TYR A 87 -7.15 -5.52 -11.91
N GLN A 88 -8.37 -5.02 -11.73
CA GLN A 88 -9.42 -5.06 -12.75
C GLN A 88 -9.33 -3.92 -13.76
N ASP A 89 -8.62 -2.82 -13.43
CA ASP A 89 -8.39 -1.76 -14.39
C ASP A 89 -7.40 -2.23 -15.49
N PRO A 90 -7.63 -1.85 -16.77
CA PRO A 90 -6.69 -2.14 -17.85
C PRO A 90 -5.26 -1.63 -17.60
N VAL A 91 -5.10 -0.56 -16.82
CA VAL A 91 -3.82 0.02 -16.40
C VAL A 91 -3.62 -0.25 -14.90
N THR A 92 -2.86 -1.28 -14.58
CA THR A 92 -2.58 -1.71 -13.20
C THR A 92 -1.19 -2.34 -13.09
N ASN A 93 -0.73 -2.67 -11.87
CA ASN A 93 0.47 -3.50 -11.71
C ASN A 93 0.21 -4.94 -12.21
N HIS A 94 0.46 -5.19 -13.50
CA HIS A 94 0.27 -6.51 -14.10
C HIS A 94 1.27 -7.55 -13.63
N TYR A 95 2.47 -7.14 -13.21
CA TYR A 95 3.43 -8.06 -12.60
C TYR A 95 2.84 -8.67 -11.33
N SER A 96 2.39 -7.83 -10.40
CA SER A 96 1.73 -8.31 -9.17
C SER A 96 0.45 -9.08 -9.46
N ARG A 97 -0.37 -8.66 -10.45
CA ARG A 97 -1.57 -9.43 -10.87
C ARG A 97 -1.22 -10.85 -11.27
N ILE A 98 -0.19 -11.03 -12.11
CA ILE A 98 0.20 -12.35 -12.61
C ILE A 98 0.80 -13.19 -11.48
N CYS A 99 1.73 -12.64 -10.69
CA CYS A 99 2.26 -13.33 -9.51
C CYS A 99 1.14 -13.78 -8.58
N HIS A 100 0.11 -12.94 -8.39
CA HIS A 100 -1.04 -13.28 -7.57
C HIS A 100 -2.00 -14.31 -8.18
N ALA A 101 -2.02 -14.45 -9.51
CA ALA A 101 -2.83 -15.46 -10.17
C ALA A 101 -2.15 -16.83 -10.22
N THR A 102 -0.82 -16.87 -10.27
CA THR A 102 -0.04 -18.10 -10.52
C THR A 102 0.70 -18.64 -9.29
N GLY A 103 0.90 -17.83 -8.24
CA GLY A 103 1.75 -18.17 -7.10
C GLY A 103 1.20 -19.22 -6.12
N GLY A 104 0.05 -19.83 -6.39
CA GLY A 104 -0.58 -20.78 -5.47
C GLY A 104 -1.14 -20.13 -4.20
N VAL A 105 -1.38 -20.95 -3.17
CA VAL A 105 -2.03 -20.55 -1.89
C VAL A 105 -1.09 -19.71 -1.01
N ASP A 106 0.23 -19.83 -1.20
CA ASP A 106 1.26 -19.10 -0.45
C ASP A 106 1.93 -18.05 -1.33
N GLN A 107 1.33 -16.85 -1.36
CA GLN A 107 1.97 -15.68 -1.93
C GLN A 107 2.65 -14.87 -0.85
N SER A 108 3.73 -14.19 -1.26
CA SER A 108 4.54 -13.32 -0.42
C SER A 108 3.72 -12.59 0.64
N GLY A 109 4.16 -12.65 1.89
CA GLY A 109 3.48 -12.07 3.02
C GLY A 109 4.40 -11.96 4.22
N PHE A 110 3.83 -11.55 5.35
CA PHE A 110 4.54 -11.49 6.62
C PHE A 110 4.19 -12.74 7.44
N LEU A 111 5.20 -13.54 7.77
CA LEU A 111 5.06 -14.65 8.71
C LEU A 111 5.47 -14.16 10.11
N GLN A 112 4.57 -14.32 11.08
CA GLN A 112 4.82 -13.97 12.48
C GLN A 112 4.41 -15.12 13.40
N ASP A 113 5.27 -15.46 14.36
CA ASP A 113 4.95 -16.36 15.46
C ASP A 113 5.54 -15.77 16.75
N GLY A 114 4.73 -15.70 17.81
CA GLY A 114 5.18 -15.20 19.13
C GLY A 114 6.04 -16.19 19.91
N ASN A 115 6.08 -17.46 19.49
CA ASN A 115 6.95 -18.49 20.05
C ASN A 115 7.43 -19.48 18.95
N PRO A 116 8.25 -19.01 18.00
CA PRO A 116 8.63 -19.78 16.84
C PRO A 116 9.44 -21.02 17.24
N LYS A 117 9.14 -22.16 16.59
CA LYS A 117 9.87 -23.43 16.83
C LYS A 117 10.85 -23.76 15.71
N VAL A 118 10.38 -23.83 14.47
CA VAL A 118 11.17 -24.20 13.28
C VAL A 118 10.67 -23.40 12.08
N LEU A 119 11.59 -22.83 11.31
CA LEU A 119 11.32 -22.29 9.98
C LEU A 119 11.90 -23.25 8.94
N THR A 120 11.05 -23.77 8.05
CA THR A 120 11.47 -24.59 6.90
C THR A 120 11.29 -23.77 5.63
N ILE A 121 12.33 -23.70 4.79
CA ILE A 121 12.30 -22.99 3.51
C ILE A 121 12.35 -24.02 2.38
N GLY A 122 11.28 -24.08 1.59
CA GLY A 122 11.25 -24.89 0.37
C GLY A 122 11.96 -24.15 -0.78
N ILE A 123 12.90 -24.83 -1.45
CA ILE A 123 13.57 -24.31 -2.64
C ILE A 123 13.04 -25.09 -3.84
N GLY A 124 12.41 -24.39 -4.79
CA GLY A 124 11.95 -24.99 -6.04
C GLY A 124 13.13 -25.45 -6.91
N GLY A 125 12.98 -26.59 -7.59
CA GLY A 125 13.94 -27.04 -8.60
C GLY A 125 13.87 -26.19 -9.88
N PRO A 126 14.84 -26.34 -10.80
CA PRO A 126 14.75 -25.76 -12.14
C PRO A 126 13.50 -26.26 -12.86
N LEU A 127 12.95 -25.40 -13.72
CA LEU A 127 11.80 -25.70 -14.59
C LEU A 127 12.12 -26.76 -15.65
#